data_AF-A0A9D4CVA6-F1
#
_entry.id   AF-A0A9D4CVA6-F1
#
_cell.length_a   1.000
_cell.length_b   1.000
_cell.length_c   1.000
_cell.angle_alpha   90.00
_cell.angle_beta   90.00
_cell.angle_gamma   90.00
#
_symmetry.space_group_name_H-M   'P 1'
#
loop_
_entity.id
_entity.type
_entity.pdbx_description
1 polymer ?
#
loop_
_entity_poly.entity_id
_entity_poly.type
_entity_poly.pdbx_seq_one_letter_code
_entity_poly.pdbx_strand_id
1 'polypeptide(L)'
;MHGDHHNINLMTFRFQVLKPMTIHKWCGVGDGRMCGIKLRGMMATDDRLIPARNRILSTDILIIDEISMFSRRMFNMLETVLRIKDTSHTFGNIQIIVVGDFLQLPPVRNLRYEDLGEFAFTSKFWPPHSIFLDSVFRQRDESLISLIRVIFRATQ
;
A
#
# COMPACT_ATOMS: atom_id res chain seq x y z
N MET A 1 13.80 20.40 -5.70
CA MET A 1 12.95 20.52 -4.50
C MET A 1 12.40 19.12 -4.20
N HIS A 2 12.86 18.53 -3.10
CA HIS A 2 12.62 17.13 -2.71
C HIS A 2 11.12 16.89 -2.50
N GLY A 3 10.54 15.95 -3.25
CA GLY A 3 9.23 15.40 -2.92
C GLY A 3 9.44 14.32 -1.87
N ASP A 4 8.76 14.44 -0.73
CA ASP A 4 8.76 13.41 0.30
C ASP A 4 8.19 12.12 -0.28
N HIS A 5 9.08 11.23 -0.70
CA HIS A 5 8.74 9.88 -1.09
C HIS A 5 8.46 9.09 0.19
N HIS A 6 7.20 9.05 0.62
CA HIS A 6 6.78 8.21 1.74
C HIS A 6 7.10 6.73 1.44
N ASN A 7 7.93 6.13 2.30
CA ASN A 7 8.46 4.78 2.16
C ASN A 7 7.43 3.72 2.60
N ILE A 8 6.44 3.44 1.76
CA ILE A 8 5.51 2.31 1.98
C ILE A 8 6.17 1.04 1.44
N ASN A 9 6.68 0.19 2.32
CA ASN A 9 7.41 -1.00 1.91
C ASN A 9 6.48 -2.10 1.39
N LEU A 10 6.85 -2.65 0.24
CA LEU A 10 6.20 -3.81 -0.34
C LEU A 10 7.09 -5.03 -0.26
N MET A 11 6.45 -6.16 0.04
CA MET A 11 7.04 -7.48 -0.08
C MET A 11 6.16 -8.32 -1.02
N THR A 12 6.73 -8.82 -2.11
CA THR A 12 5.99 -9.66 -3.07
C THR A 12 6.48 -11.10 -2.99
N PHE A 13 5.57 -12.07 -3.06
CA PHE A 13 5.93 -13.48 -3.11
C PHE A 13 5.53 -14.12 -4.44
N ARG A 14 6.55 -14.56 -5.18
CA ARG A 14 6.54 -15.73 -6.07
C ARG A 14 7.98 -16.27 -6.14
N PHE A 15 8.30 -17.31 -5.37
CA PHE A 15 9.62 -17.96 -5.24
C PHE A 15 10.86 -17.09 -4.93
N GLN A 16 10.73 -15.77 -4.79
CA GLN A 16 11.83 -14.87 -4.42
C GLN A 16 11.28 -13.70 -3.60
N VAL A 17 11.84 -13.49 -2.41
CA VAL A 17 11.61 -12.27 -1.63
C VAL A 17 12.28 -11.12 -2.40
N LEU A 18 11.49 -10.29 -3.08
CA LEU A 18 12.04 -9.05 -3.65
C LEU A 18 12.51 -8.14 -2.50
N LYS A 19 13.58 -7.37 -2.75
CA LYS A 19 14.01 -6.31 -1.81
C LYS A 19 12.82 -5.38 -1.54
N PRO A 20 12.55 -5.00 -0.27
CA PRO A 20 11.52 -4.03 0.06
C PRO A 20 11.67 -2.78 -0.80
N MET A 21 10.56 -2.31 -1.36
CA MET A 21 10.54 -1.08 -2.14
C MET A 21 9.22 -0.35 -1.98
N THR A 22 9.21 0.94 -2.33
CA THR A 22 8.01 1.76 -2.27
C THR A 22 6.96 1.34 -3.29
N ILE A 23 5.68 1.45 -2.96
CA ILE A 23 4.57 1.24 -3.91
C ILE A 23 4.73 2.03 -5.21
N HIS A 24 5.22 3.28 -5.10
CA HIS A 24 5.43 4.17 -6.23
C HIS A 24 6.45 3.59 -7.21
N LYS A 25 7.58 3.10 -6.68
CA LYS A 25 8.63 2.46 -7.45
C LYS A 25 8.18 1.11 -8.01
N TRP A 26 7.49 0.31 -7.21
CA TRP A 26 7.04 -1.03 -7.61
C TRP A 26 6.04 -0.98 -8.76
N CYS A 27 5.04 -0.11 -8.68
CA CYS A 27 4.02 0.11 -9.73
C CYS A 27 4.51 0.95 -10.91
N GLY A 28 5.67 1.61 -10.81
CA GLY A 28 6.13 2.55 -11.84
C GLY A 28 5.27 3.83 -11.91
N VAL A 29 4.64 4.22 -10.81
CA VAL A 29 3.75 5.39 -10.71
C VAL A 29 4.52 6.72 -10.85
N GLY A 30 5.83 6.71 -10.63
CA GLY A 30 6.64 7.92 -10.63
C GLY A 30 6.27 8.82 -9.45
N ASP A 31 5.86 10.06 -9.73
CA ASP A 31 5.56 11.08 -8.71
C ASP A 31 4.13 11.01 -8.13
N GLY A 32 3.26 10.11 -8.60
CA GLY A 32 1.89 9.96 -8.07
C GLY A 32 0.81 10.78 -8.78
N ARG A 33 1.16 11.63 -9.76
CA ARG A 33 0.17 12.48 -10.48
C ARG A 33 -0.76 11.70 -11.39
N MET A 34 -0.28 10.60 -11.94
CA MET A 34 -0.96 9.92 -13.02
C MET A 34 -2.14 9.10 -12.51
N CYS A 35 -3.31 9.24 -13.15
CA CYS A 35 -4.45 8.39 -12.84
C CYS A 35 -4.15 6.93 -13.22
N GLY A 36 -4.69 5.98 -12.46
CA GLY A 36 -4.39 4.55 -12.64
C GLY A 36 -4.72 4.02 -14.03
N ILE A 37 -5.76 4.55 -14.69
CA ILE A 37 -6.15 4.16 -16.05
C ILE A 37 -5.05 4.54 -17.06
N LYS A 38 -4.54 5.78 -16.97
CA LYS A 38 -3.47 6.26 -17.86
C LYS A 38 -2.19 5.47 -17.61
N LEU A 39 -1.83 5.23 -16.35
CA LEU A 39 -0.66 4.42 -16.00
C LEU A 39 -0.77 3.00 -16.57
N ARG A 40 -1.93 2.34 -16.40
CA ARG A 40 -2.19 1.01 -16.96
C ARG A 40 -2.06 1.00 -18.48
N GLY A 41 -2.60 2.01 -19.17
CA GLY A 41 -2.44 2.16 -20.61
C GLY A 41 -0.98 2.30 -21.02
N MET A 42 -0.21 3.13 -20.31
CA MET A 42 1.21 3.35 -20.56
C MET A 42 2.06 2.10 -20.33
N MET A 43 1.68 1.20 -19.41
CA MET A 43 2.43 -0.06 -19.21
C MET A 43 2.48 -0.95 -20.46
N ALA A 44 1.54 -0.79 -21.40
CA ALA A 44 1.57 -1.51 -22.67
C ALA A 44 2.50 -0.87 -23.72
N THR A 45 2.76 0.45 -23.61
CA THR A 45 3.41 1.23 -24.69
C THR A 45 4.75 1.85 -24.30
N ASP A 46 5.01 2.06 -23.00
CA ASP A 46 6.22 2.72 -22.50
C ASP A 46 7.23 1.69 -21.97
N ASP A 47 8.35 1.55 -22.68
CA ASP A 47 9.42 0.62 -22.33
C ASP A 47 10.01 0.87 -20.93
N ARG A 48 9.93 2.10 -20.42
CA ARG A 48 10.41 2.45 -19.07
C ARG A 48 9.60 1.74 -17.99
N LEU A 49 8.35 1.35 -18.30
CA LEU A 49 7.44 0.66 -17.38
C LEU A 49 7.51 -0.86 -17.49
N ILE A 50 8.26 -1.42 -18.45
CA ILE A 50 8.43 -2.89 -18.61
C ILE A 50 8.85 -3.56 -17.30
N PRO A 51 9.82 -3.02 -16.51
CA PRO A 51 10.18 -3.66 -15.24
C PRO A 51 9.04 -3.72 -14.22
N ALA A 52 8.21 -2.66 -14.16
CA ALA A 52 7.04 -2.62 -13.28
C ALA A 52 5.94 -3.56 -13.75
N ARG A 53 5.65 -3.56 -15.06
CA ARG A 53 4.70 -4.50 -15.68
C ARG A 53 5.10 -5.94 -15.39
N ASN A 54 6.36 -6.31 -15.63
CA ASN A 54 6.83 -7.68 -15.42
C ASN A 54 6.69 -8.11 -13.96
N ARG A 55 6.97 -7.23 -12.99
CA ARG A 55 6.71 -7.50 -11.57
C ARG A 55 5.24 -7.77 -11.29
N ILE A 56 4.34 -6.93 -11.81
CA ILE A 56 2.90 -7.11 -11.61
C ILE A 56 2.42 -8.44 -12.19
N LEU A 57 2.80 -8.73 -13.44
CA LEU A 57 2.39 -9.96 -14.13
C LEU A 57 2.91 -11.23 -13.45
N SER A 58 4.08 -11.17 -12.81
CA SER A 58 4.68 -12.31 -12.12
C SER A 58 4.34 -12.40 -10.63
N THR A 59 3.59 -11.46 -10.06
CA THR A 59 3.27 -11.45 -8.62
C THR A 59 1.99 -12.22 -8.35
N ASP A 60 2.01 -13.18 -7.42
CA ASP A 60 0.80 -13.88 -6.96
C ASP A 60 0.28 -13.29 -5.64
N ILE A 61 1.19 -12.89 -4.75
CA ILE A 61 0.86 -12.29 -3.46
C ILE A 61 1.62 -10.97 -3.29
N LEU A 62 0.89 -9.91 -2.94
CA LEU A 62 1.42 -8.58 -2.62
C LEU A 62 1.13 -8.26 -1.16
N ILE A 63 2.20 -8.12 -0.37
CA ILE A 63 2.15 -7.68 1.02
C ILE A 63 2.48 -6.18 1.08
N ILE A 64 1.61 -5.41 1.72
CA ILE A 64 1.76 -3.98 1.96
C ILE A 64 1.92 -3.76 3.46
N ASP A 65 3.12 -3.35 3.86
CA ASP A 65 3.41 -2.96 5.24
C ASP A 65 3.12 -1.46 5.45
N GLU A 66 2.86 -1.07 6.69
CA GLU A 66 2.49 0.30 7.09
C GLU A 66 1.29 0.87 6.32
N ILE A 67 0.22 0.07 6.21
CA ILE A 67 -1.00 0.45 5.47
C ILE A 67 -1.72 1.69 6.04
N SER A 68 -1.39 2.10 7.27
CA SER A 68 -1.98 3.27 7.95
C SER A 68 -1.73 4.58 7.21
N MET A 69 -0.57 4.72 6.57
CA MET A 69 -0.22 5.89 5.76
C MET A 69 -0.72 5.80 4.31
N PHE A 70 -1.39 4.71 3.94
CA PHE A 70 -1.88 4.47 2.59
C PHE A 70 -3.27 5.07 2.39
N SER A 71 -3.40 5.98 1.42
CA SER A 71 -4.69 6.62 1.15
C SER A 71 -5.64 5.72 0.35
N ARG A 72 -6.95 5.97 0.48
CA ARG A 72 -8.02 5.38 -0.34
C ARG A 72 -7.75 5.59 -1.83
N ARG A 73 -7.27 6.78 -2.21
CA ARG A 73 -6.94 7.10 -3.61
C ARG A 73 -5.83 6.20 -4.12
N MET A 74 -4.72 6.08 -3.38
CA MET A 74 -3.60 5.22 -3.75
C MET A 74 -4.02 3.76 -3.84
N PHE A 75 -4.88 3.30 -2.94
CA PHE A 75 -5.42 1.93 -2.94
C PHE A 75 -6.29 1.63 -4.16
N ASN A 76 -7.17 2.56 -4.54
CA ASN A 76 -7.97 2.42 -5.75
C ASN A 76 -7.12 2.49 -7.03
N MET A 77 -6.10 3.35 -7.04
CA MET A 77 -5.14 3.43 -8.14
C MET A 77 -4.38 2.11 -8.30
N LEU A 78 -3.90 1.53 -7.20
CA LEU A 78 -3.23 0.23 -7.19
C LEU A 78 -4.14 -0.84 -7.80
N GLU A 79 -5.38 -0.95 -7.33
CA GLU A 79 -6.38 -1.87 -7.87
C GLU A 79 -6.54 -1.73 -9.39
N THR A 80 -6.65 -0.49 -9.88
CA THR A 80 -6.82 -0.18 -11.30
C THR A 80 -5.62 -0.64 -12.13
N VAL A 81 -4.41 -0.47 -11.59
CA VAL A 81 -3.14 -0.81 -12.26
C VAL A 81 -2.94 -2.31 -12.29
N LEU A 82 -3.22 -3.02 -11.18
CA LEU A 82 -3.01 -4.47 -11.09
C LEU A 82 -3.91 -5.27 -12.04
N ARG A 83 -5.06 -4.71 -12.46
CA ARG A 83 -5.92 -5.29 -13.50
C ARG A 83 -5.25 -5.47 -14.88
N ILE A 84 -4.00 -5.01 -15.06
CA ILE A 84 -3.20 -5.40 -16.23
C ILE A 84 -2.89 -6.91 -16.27
N LYS A 85 -2.83 -7.58 -15.11
CA LYS A 85 -2.63 -9.03 -15.03
C LYS A 85 -3.90 -9.78 -15.44
N ASP A 86 -5.04 -9.32 -14.93
CA ASP A 86 -6.36 -9.89 -15.22
C ASP A 86 -7.44 -8.81 -15.02
N THR A 87 -8.26 -8.56 -16.03
CA THR A 87 -9.32 -7.54 -15.97
C THR A 87 -10.58 -8.02 -15.25
N SER A 88 -10.76 -9.34 -15.10
CA SER A 88 -11.98 -9.94 -14.55
C SER A 88 -12.01 -9.95 -13.02
N HIS A 89 -10.85 -10.05 -12.37
CA HIS A 89 -10.72 -10.11 -10.91
C HIS A 89 -10.24 -8.78 -10.30
N THR A 90 -10.66 -8.51 -9.07
CA THR A 90 -10.08 -7.42 -8.26
C THR A 90 -8.57 -7.63 -8.12
N PHE A 91 -7.82 -6.53 -8.17
CA PHE A 91 -6.35 -6.56 -8.11
C PHE A 91 -5.66 -7.49 -9.13
N GLY A 92 -6.32 -7.83 -10.25
CA GLY A 92 -5.73 -8.71 -11.25
C GLY A 92 -5.44 -10.13 -10.76
N ASN A 93 -6.27 -10.65 -9.85
CA ASN A 93 -6.09 -11.96 -9.22
C ASN A 93 -4.77 -12.08 -8.42
N ILE A 94 -4.30 -10.95 -7.86
CA ILE A 94 -3.19 -10.91 -6.90
C ILE A 94 -3.79 -10.90 -5.50
N GLN A 95 -3.33 -11.82 -4.66
CA GLN A 95 -3.72 -11.83 -3.25
C GLN A 95 -3.08 -10.65 -2.54
N ILE A 96 -3.91 -9.75 -2.01
CA ILE A 96 -3.46 -8.60 -1.24
C ILE A 96 -3.45 -8.96 0.24
N ILE A 97 -2.30 -8.78 0.89
CA ILE A 97 -2.15 -8.85 2.34
C ILE A 97 -1.70 -7.46 2.81
N VAL A 98 -2.46 -6.86 3.73
CA VAL A 98 -2.13 -5.55 4.29
C VAL A 98 -1.79 -5.72 5.76
N VAL A 99 -0.76 -5.01 6.20
CA VAL A 99 -0.27 -5.02 7.58
C VAL A 99 -0.05 -3.57 8.01
N GLY A 100 -0.42 -3.25 9.25
CA GLY A 100 -0.18 -1.94 9.83
C GLY A 100 -1.13 -1.63 10.98
N ASP A 101 -1.03 -0.41 11.48
CA ASP A 101 -1.77 0.07 12.65
C ASP A 101 -2.34 1.46 12.37
N PHE A 102 -3.67 1.53 12.19
CA PHE A 102 -4.38 2.77 11.85
C PHE A 102 -4.41 3.80 12.99
N LEU A 103 -4.00 3.44 14.21
CA LEU A 103 -3.87 4.36 15.33
C LEU A 103 -2.51 5.09 15.34
N GLN A 104 -1.61 4.75 14.42
CA GLN A 104 -0.35 5.47 14.21
C GLN A 104 -0.55 6.67 13.26
N LEU A 105 0.31 6.84 12.26
CA LEU A 105 0.24 7.98 11.34
C LEU A 105 -0.85 7.77 10.28
N PRO A 106 -1.78 8.73 10.10
CA PRO A 106 -2.79 8.67 9.04
C PRO A 106 -2.18 9.00 7.67
N PRO A 107 -2.92 8.76 6.57
CA PRO A 107 -2.50 9.18 5.24
C PRO A 107 -2.35 10.70 5.16
N VAL A 108 -1.30 11.16 4.49
CA VAL A 108 -1.06 12.59 4.29
C VAL A 108 -1.92 13.11 3.14
N ARG A 109 -2.73 14.15 3.40
CA ARG A 109 -3.53 14.80 2.35
C ARG A 109 -2.62 15.42 1.29
N ASN A 110 -2.93 15.22 0.02
CA ASN A 110 -2.17 15.79 -1.09
C ASN A 110 -3.09 16.33 -2.19
N LEU A 111 -3.41 17.63 -2.09
CA LEU A 111 -4.32 18.31 -3.03
C LEU A 111 -3.78 18.37 -4.46
N ARG A 112 -2.46 18.30 -4.67
CA ARG A 112 -1.88 18.26 -6.02
C ARG A 112 -2.30 17.00 -6.78
N TYR A 113 -2.60 15.94 -6.04
CA TYR A 113 -3.08 14.68 -6.56
C TYR A 113 -4.53 14.47 -6.21
N GLU A 114 -5.30 15.50 -5.83
CA GLU A 114 -6.71 15.34 -5.40
C GLU A 114 -6.89 14.21 -4.37
N ASP A 115 -5.89 14.03 -3.50
CA ASP A 115 -5.91 13.04 -2.44
C ASP A 115 -6.34 13.72 -1.15
N LEU A 116 -7.54 13.35 -0.68
CA LEU A 116 -8.12 13.93 0.52
C LEU A 116 -7.56 13.32 1.82
N GLY A 117 -6.64 12.34 1.73
CA GLY A 117 -6.05 11.65 2.88
C GLY A 117 -7.02 10.72 3.59
N GLU A 118 -8.03 10.21 2.87
CA GLU A 118 -8.95 9.21 3.41
C GLU A 118 -8.21 7.88 3.61
N PHE A 119 -8.49 7.16 4.70
CA PHE A 119 -7.87 5.87 4.98
C PHE A 119 -8.18 4.81 3.92
N ALA A 120 -7.21 3.95 3.59
CA ALA A 120 -7.39 2.86 2.62
C ALA A 120 -8.58 1.94 2.92
N PHE A 121 -8.90 1.68 4.20
CA PHE A 121 -10.02 0.82 4.61
C PHE A 121 -11.41 1.33 4.22
N THR A 122 -11.52 2.60 3.83
CA THR A 122 -12.76 3.17 3.31
C THR A 122 -12.99 2.84 1.82
N SER A 123 -12.05 2.17 1.16
CA SER A 123 -12.20 1.69 -0.21
C SER A 123 -13.15 0.50 -0.29
N LYS A 124 -13.98 0.47 -1.34
CA LYS A 124 -14.81 -0.70 -1.68
C LYS A 124 -13.99 -1.96 -2.03
N PHE A 125 -12.69 -1.81 -2.29
CA PHE A 125 -11.79 -2.91 -2.63
C PHE A 125 -11.03 -3.44 -1.41
N TRP A 126 -11.33 -2.95 -0.21
CA TRP A 126 -10.66 -3.37 1.00
C TRP A 126 -10.82 -4.89 1.24
N PRO A 127 -9.76 -5.62 1.65
CA PRO A 127 -9.86 -7.05 1.91
C PRO A 127 -10.93 -7.37 2.97
N PRO A 128 -11.75 -8.42 2.78
CA PRO A 128 -12.89 -8.71 3.66
C PRO A 128 -12.50 -9.35 5.00
N HIS A 129 -11.28 -9.89 5.10
CA HIS A 129 -10.81 -10.59 6.29
C HIS A 129 -9.76 -9.76 7.03
N SER A 130 -9.97 -9.60 8.34
CA SER A 130 -9.08 -8.87 9.24
C SER A 130 -8.71 -9.75 10.43
N ILE A 131 -7.45 -9.70 10.83
CA ILE A 131 -6.93 -10.38 12.02
C ILE A 131 -6.26 -9.31 12.88
N PHE A 132 -6.55 -9.32 14.18
CA PHE A 132 -5.92 -8.42 15.14
C PHE A 132 -4.89 -9.21 15.95
N LEU A 133 -3.69 -8.64 16.08
CA LEU A 133 -2.66 -9.15 16.97
C LEU A 133 -2.73 -8.37 18.29
N ASP A 134 -2.87 -9.08 19.40
CA ASP A 134 -3.04 -8.49 20.75
C ASP A 134 -1.74 -8.45 21.57
N SER A 135 -0.77 -9.26 21.18
CA SER A 135 0.44 -9.54 21.93
C SER A 135 1.56 -8.57 21.54
N VAL A 136 2.07 -7.83 22.51
CA VAL A 136 3.17 -6.88 22.34
C VAL A 136 4.50 -7.58 22.58
N PHE A 137 5.34 -7.70 21.54
CA PHE A 137 6.62 -8.40 21.63
C PHE A 137 7.86 -7.48 21.64
N ARG A 138 7.75 -6.25 21.13
CA ARG A 138 8.90 -5.35 20.93
C ARG A 138 9.41 -4.76 22.26
N GLN A 139 8.50 -4.38 23.15
CA GLN A 139 8.82 -3.85 24.48
C GLN A 139 8.75 -4.99 25.51
N ARG A 140 9.78 -5.11 26.36
CA ARG A 140 9.78 -6.05 27.51
C ARG A 140 9.59 -5.37 28.86
N ASP A 141 9.66 -4.04 28.88
CA ASP A 141 9.49 -3.23 30.08
C ASP A 141 8.00 -2.95 30.32
N GLU A 142 7.46 -3.44 31.42
CA GLU A 142 6.04 -3.28 31.77
C GLU A 142 5.63 -1.82 31.99
N SER A 143 6.53 -0.99 32.52
CA SER A 143 6.26 0.43 32.75
C SER A 143 6.08 1.16 31.42
N LEU A 144 6.92 0.87 30.42
CA LEU A 144 6.81 1.42 29.07
C LEU A 144 5.56 0.90 28.34
N ILE A 145 5.22 -0.39 28.49
CA ILE A 145 4.00 -0.98 27.89
C ILE A 145 2.75 -0.29 28.46
N SER A 146 2.70 -0.07 29.77
CA SER A 146 1.57 0.61 30.42
C SER A 146 1.38 2.04 29.91
N LEU A 147 2.48 2.80 29.76
CA LEU A 147 2.46 4.16 29.25
C LEU A 147 1.94 4.22 27.81
N ILE A 148 2.45 3.34 26.94
CA ILE A 148 2.02 3.26 25.54
C ILE A 148 0.52 2.92 25.46
N ARG A 149 0.03 1.97 26.26
CA ARG A 149 -1.39 1.62 26.33
C ARG A 149 -2.27 2.78 26.77
N VAL A 150 -1.81 3.62 27.70
CA VAL A 150 -2.54 4.82 28.13
C VAL A 150 -2.67 5.82 26.98
N ILE A 151 -1.60 6.05 26.21
CA ILE A 151 -1.62 6.94 25.04
C ILE A 151 -2.63 6.44 24.00
N PHE A 152 -2.64 5.13 23.72
CA PHE A 152 -3.60 4.52 22.79
C PHE A 152 -5.06 4.62 23.25
N ARG A 153 -5.33 4.54 24.56
CA ARG A 153 -6.70 4.66 25.10
C ARG A 153 -7.21 6.10 25.14
N ALA A 154 -6.32 7.08 25.27
CA ALA A 154 -6.69 8.49 25.32
C ALA A 154 -7.04 9.09 23.94
N THR A 155 -6.84 8.34 22.86
CA THR A 155 -7.08 8.75 21.46
C THR A 155 -8.35 8.13 20.85
N GLN A 156 -9.15 7.38 21.63
CA GLN A 156 -10.52 6.96 21.29
C GLN A 156 -11.54 7.95 21.85
#